data_AF-A0A9D9BEN4-F1
#
_entry.id   AF-A0A9D9BEN4-F1
#
_cell.length_a   1.000
_cell.length_b   1.000
_cell.length_c   1.000
_cell.angle_alpha   90.00
_cell.angle_beta   90.00
_cell.angle_gamma   90.00
#
_symmetry.space_group_name_H-M   'P 1'
#
loop_
_entity.id
_entity.type
_entity.pdbx_description
1 polymer ?
#
loop_
_entity_poly.entity_id
_entity_poly.type
_entity_poly.pdbx_seq_one_letter_code
_entity_poly.pdbx_strand_id
1 'polypeptide(L)'
;MILVEEGQGPILLCLPHSGTDVPKMVLGRFNATGRLQADLAWRLEQVFGLRDQVDVTLVRSSTSRYVIDLDKAANSQTLPEAAQDEPPCPTRTLDGKAIYQEGEEPGPVETEQRCLLFHDPFHLALRRQIDRLLKLHSPVVVLDCQSVRSSIQGFTDKGLPLVNIGSAEGQSCDPDLRNLLVGSFKGEPGITVGVDEHTKGGFITRTYGRPDLGVHCLTLLLAQRSYLRHESPPFEPDKSRVTRLKTILSDGLSRLVDWTEMNTDKARPPVESETAEEDALTDAEAPGPDAENTEAETETAATDDVNEKEPVQGAEEDDADGTRPEQAESEEAQDMKAADEASSTAADDARTEPDEKEDGKPMLVAE
;
A
#
# COMPACT_ATOMS: atom_id res chain seq x y z
N MET A 1 -0.60 0.21 -12.05
CA MET A 1 0.78 0.00 -12.59
C MET A 1 1.71 -0.24 -11.41
N ILE A 2 2.66 -1.16 -11.51
CA ILE A 2 3.70 -1.36 -10.50
C ILE A 2 4.92 -0.55 -10.94
N LEU A 3 5.51 0.21 -10.03
CA LEU A 3 6.73 0.97 -10.28
C LEU A 3 7.84 0.41 -9.40
N VAL A 4 8.97 0.13 -10.03
CA VAL A 4 10.20 -0.34 -9.39
C VAL A 4 11.32 0.61 -9.79
N GLU A 5 12.03 1.13 -8.80
CA GLU A 5 13.23 1.94 -9.00
C GLU A 5 14.38 1.24 -8.28
N GLU A 6 15.25 0.57 -9.03
CA GLU A 6 16.29 -0.30 -8.47
C GLU A 6 17.47 0.51 -7.91
N GLY A 7 17.79 0.27 -6.64
CA GLY A 7 19.07 0.62 -6.03
C GLY A 7 20.01 -0.57 -5.93
N GLN A 8 21.26 -0.33 -5.58
CA GLN A 8 22.26 -1.37 -5.30
C GLN A 8 22.49 -1.60 -3.80
N GLY A 9 21.99 -0.74 -2.91
CA GLY A 9 22.10 -0.93 -1.46
C GLY A 9 21.16 -1.99 -0.86
N PRO A 10 21.37 -2.39 0.41
CA PRO A 10 20.71 -3.53 1.06
C PRO A 10 19.26 -3.27 1.53
N ILE A 11 18.70 -2.09 1.23
CA ILE A 11 17.37 -1.69 1.71
C ILE A 11 16.36 -1.60 0.56
N LEU A 12 15.19 -2.20 0.80
CA LEU A 12 14.00 -2.09 -0.03
C LEU A 12 12.92 -1.29 0.71
N LEU A 13 12.41 -0.24 0.07
CA LEU A 13 11.25 0.52 0.50
C LEU A 13 10.01 0.07 -0.29
N CYS A 14 8.97 -0.38 0.40
CA CYS A 14 7.73 -0.86 -0.19
C CYS A 14 6.57 0.08 0.20
N LEU A 15 5.90 0.70 -0.77
CA LEU A 15 4.77 1.61 -0.51
C LEU A 15 3.48 1.02 -1.13
N PRO A 16 2.78 0.10 -0.44
CA PRO A 16 1.61 -0.58 -0.97
C PRO A 16 0.39 0.34 -1.17
N HIS A 17 0.25 1.39 -0.33
CA HIS A 17 -0.97 2.22 -0.28
C HIS A 17 -0.82 3.65 -0.83
N SER A 18 0.29 3.96 -1.52
CA SER A 18 0.54 5.29 -2.10
C SER A 18 -0.19 5.55 -3.43
N GLY A 19 -0.73 4.49 -4.05
CA GLY A 19 -1.44 4.54 -5.31
C GLY A 19 -2.81 5.22 -5.21
N THR A 20 -3.18 5.96 -6.25
CA THR A 20 -4.45 6.72 -6.35
C THR A 20 -5.38 6.22 -7.46
N ASP A 21 -4.91 5.31 -8.31
CA ASP A 21 -5.62 4.88 -9.51
C ASP A 21 -6.77 3.94 -9.15
N VAL A 22 -7.96 4.30 -9.62
CA VAL A 22 -9.17 3.47 -9.54
C VAL A 22 -9.64 3.20 -10.97
N PRO A 23 -9.70 1.94 -11.44
CA PRO A 23 -10.23 1.61 -12.76
C PRO A 23 -11.65 2.17 -12.94
N LYS A 24 -11.98 2.70 -14.13
CA LYS A 24 -13.25 3.42 -14.36
C LYS A 24 -14.50 2.61 -13.95
N MET A 25 -14.50 1.29 -14.17
CA MET A 25 -15.59 0.40 -13.74
C MET A 25 -15.76 0.34 -12.22
N VAL A 26 -14.66 0.33 -11.46
CA VAL A 26 -14.67 0.37 -9.99
C VAL A 26 -15.04 1.77 -9.49
N LEU A 27 -14.50 2.82 -10.12
CA LEU A 27 -14.79 4.21 -9.77
C LEU A 27 -16.27 4.56 -10.01
N GLY A 28 -16.92 3.97 -11.01
CA GLY A 28 -18.36 4.12 -11.25
C GLY A 28 -19.21 3.66 -10.05
N ARG A 29 -18.73 2.62 -9.35
CA ARG A 29 -19.40 1.95 -8.22
C ARG A 29 -19.17 2.64 -6.88
N PHE A 30 -18.11 3.45 -6.74
CA PHE A 30 -17.85 4.20 -5.51
C PHE A 30 -18.92 5.26 -5.21
N ASN A 31 -19.32 5.34 -3.94
CA ASN A 31 -20.10 6.44 -3.39
C ASN A 31 -19.19 7.67 -3.12
N ALA A 32 -19.73 8.73 -2.50
CA ALA A 32 -18.96 9.94 -2.18
C ALA A 32 -17.75 9.69 -1.25
N THR A 33 -17.90 8.79 -0.26
CA THR A 33 -16.83 8.37 0.65
C THR A 33 -15.76 7.55 -0.05
N GLY A 34 -16.14 6.63 -0.94
CA GLY A 34 -15.17 5.88 -1.77
C GLY A 34 -14.34 6.80 -2.67
N ARG A 35 -15.00 7.77 -3.32
CA ARG A 35 -14.34 8.77 -4.18
C ARG A 35 -13.39 9.71 -3.43
N LEU A 36 -13.60 9.91 -2.13
CA LEU A 36 -12.73 10.70 -1.26
C LEU A 36 -11.35 10.07 -1.06
N GLN A 37 -11.27 8.72 -1.09
CA GLN A 37 -10.02 7.96 -0.93
C GLN A 37 -9.23 8.36 0.35
N ALA A 38 -9.92 8.50 1.48
CA ALA A 38 -9.37 9.09 2.71
C ALA A 38 -8.28 8.27 3.42
N ASP A 39 -8.17 6.96 3.15
CA ASP A 39 -7.25 6.04 3.85
C ASP A 39 -6.03 5.62 3.03
N LEU A 40 -5.78 6.30 1.90
CA LEU A 40 -4.57 6.16 1.11
C LEU A 40 -3.39 6.81 1.84
N ALA A 41 -2.20 6.29 1.56
CA ALA A 41 -0.94 6.88 1.99
C ALA A 41 -0.55 8.08 1.10
N TRP A 42 -1.43 9.10 1.07
CA TRP A 42 -1.30 10.29 0.23
C TRP A 42 0.06 10.97 0.37
N ARG A 43 0.75 11.25 -0.74
CA ARG A 43 2.04 11.96 -0.80
C ARG A 43 3.22 11.25 -0.12
N LEU A 44 3.04 10.00 0.33
CA LEU A 44 4.08 9.24 1.02
C LEU A 44 5.31 9.00 0.12
N GLU A 45 5.12 8.97 -1.20
CA GLU A 45 6.19 8.90 -2.19
C GLU A 45 7.16 10.10 -2.14
N GLN A 46 6.71 11.27 -1.67
CA GLN A 46 7.56 12.46 -1.53
C GLN A 46 8.46 12.38 -0.31
N VAL A 47 7.98 11.70 0.74
CA VAL A 47 8.73 11.42 1.97
C VAL A 47 9.79 10.35 1.73
N PHE A 48 9.44 9.26 1.05
CA PHE A 48 10.36 8.14 0.77
C PHE A 48 11.13 8.23 -0.55
N GLY A 49 10.98 9.33 -1.31
CA GLY A 49 11.85 9.68 -2.44
C GLY A 49 13.25 10.10 -1.97
N LEU A 50 13.98 9.17 -1.34
CA LEU A 50 15.25 9.38 -0.63
C LEU A 50 16.46 8.85 -1.41
N ARG A 51 16.27 8.46 -2.68
CA ARG A 51 17.29 7.79 -3.50
C ARG A 51 18.50 8.67 -3.84
N ASP A 52 18.36 9.99 -3.73
CA ASP A 52 19.45 10.96 -3.83
C ASP A 52 20.25 11.11 -2.51
N GLN A 53 19.81 10.47 -1.42
CA GLN A 53 20.44 10.49 -0.09
C GLN A 53 21.02 9.12 0.30
N VAL A 54 20.26 8.05 0.05
CA VAL A 54 20.63 6.66 0.39
C VAL A 54 20.28 5.76 -0.80
N ASP A 55 21.20 4.89 -1.20
CA ASP A 55 20.97 3.95 -2.30
C ASP A 55 19.99 2.84 -1.86
N VAL A 56 18.73 3.01 -2.24
CA VAL A 56 17.63 2.12 -1.88
C VAL A 56 16.84 1.71 -3.11
N THR A 57 16.30 0.49 -3.05
CA THR A 57 15.30 0.01 -4.02
C THR A 57 13.92 0.43 -3.59
N LEU A 58 13.13 1.03 -4.48
CA LEU A 58 11.75 1.45 -4.22
C LEU A 58 10.78 0.58 -5.02
N VAL A 59 9.77 0.01 -4.35
CA VAL A 59 8.65 -0.72 -4.98
C VAL A 59 7.33 -0.08 -4.53
N ARG A 60 6.49 0.33 -5.48
CA ARG A 60 5.17 0.92 -5.18
C ARG A 60 4.12 0.57 -6.21
N SER A 61 2.85 0.59 -5.79
CA SER A 61 1.71 0.46 -6.70
C SER A 61 1.12 1.83 -7.01
N SER A 62 0.64 2.02 -8.24
CA SER A 62 -0.24 3.15 -8.59
C SER A 62 -1.71 2.86 -8.27
N THR A 63 -2.09 1.59 -8.07
CA THR A 63 -3.45 1.16 -7.74
C THR A 63 -3.84 1.60 -6.33
N SER A 64 -5.04 2.15 -6.18
CA SER A 64 -5.62 2.51 -4.89
C SER A 64 -5.93 1.30 -4.01
N ARG A 65 -5.69 1.42 -2.70
CA ARG A 65 -6.06 0.39 -1.72
C ARG A 65 -7.56 0.08 -1.67
N TYR A 66 -8.43 1.00 -2.12
CA TYR A 66 -9.87 0.77 -2.23
C TYR A 66 -10.26 -0.13 -3.42
N VAL A 67 -9.35 -0.34 -4.37
CA VAL A 67 -9.47 -1.38 -5.40
C VAL A 67 -9.01 -2.71 -4.80
N ILE A 68 -7.82 -2.74 -4.22
CA ILE A 68 -7.26 -3.89 -3.53
C ILE A 68 -6.16 -3.44 -2.56
N ASP A 69 -6.20 -3.94 -1.32
CA ASP A 69 -5.18 -3.73 -0.31
C ASP A 69 -4.05 -4.75 -0.49
N LEU A 70 -2.87 -4.25 -0.83
CA LEU A 70 -1.66 -5.04 -1.11
C LEU A 70 -0.90 -5.44 0.17
N ASP A 71 -1.43 -5.10 1.35
CA ASP A 71 -0.93 -5.55 2.66
C ASP A 71 -1.96 -6.43 3.40
N LYS A 72 -2.86 -7.07 2.62
CA LYS A 72 -3.78 -8.12 3.06
C LYS A 72 -3.56 -9.40 2.24
N ALA A 73 -3.80 -10.56 2.86
CA ALA A 73 -3.66 -11.85 2.19
C ALA A 73 -4.74 -12.03 1.10
N ALA A 74 -4.34 -12.52 -0.09
CA ALA A 74 -5.26 -12.83 -1.19
C ALA A 74 -6.38 -13.81 -0.82
N ASN A 75 -6.09 -14.79 0.06
CA ASN A 75 -7.04 -15.78 0.55
C ASN A 75 -6.91 -15.92 2.06
N SER A 76 -7.80 -15.25 2.82
CA SER A 76 -7.88 -15.44 4.27
C SER A 76 -8.68 -16.68 4.68
N GLN A 77 -9.48 -17.31 3.79
CA GLN A 77 -10.35 -18.43 4.14
C GLN A 77 -9.60 -19.71 4.56
N THR A 78 -8.33 -19.85 4.14
CA THR A 78 -7.46 -20.96 4.57
C THR A 78 -6.80 -20.72 5.93
N LEU A 79 -6.97 -19.55 6.54
CA LEU A 79 -6.47 -19.25 7.88
C LEU A 79 -7.51 -19.65 8.95
N PRO A 80 -7.07 -20.00 10.18
CA PRO A 80 -7.98 -20.19 11.31
C PRO A 80 -8.88 -18.96 11.51
N GLU A 81 -10.13 -19.15 11.92
CA GLU A 81 -11.16 -18.10 11.99
C GLU A 81 -10.71 -16.82 12.74
N ALA A 82 -9.97 -16.97 13.86
CA ALA A 82 -9.40 -15.87 14.64
C ALA A 82 -8.21 -15.13 13.97
N ALA A 83 -7.73 -15.64 12.83
CA ALA A 83 -6.65 -15.10 12.00
C ALA A 83 -7.11 -14.83 10.56
N GLN A 84 -8.42 -14.93 10.27
CA GLN A 84 -8.96 -14.52 8.98
C GLN A 84 -8.98 -12.99 8.91
N ASP A 85 -7.98 -12.44 8.23
CA ASP A 85 -7.97 -11.04 7.84
C ASP A 85 -9.20 -10.69 7.00
N GLU A 86 -9.65 -9.42 7.10
CA GLU A 86 -10.62 -8.86 6.16
C GLU A 86 -10.16 -9.10 4.71
N PRO A 87 -11.09 -9.37 3.77
CA PRO A 87 -10.75 -9.67 2.39
C PRO A 87 -9.96 -8.51 1.76
N PRO A 88 -9.05 -8.79 0.82
CA PRO A 88 -8.14 -7.79 0.27
C PRO A 88 -8.85 -6.70 -0.56
N CYS A 89 -10.15 -6.82 -0.83
CA CYS A 89 -10.94 -5.76 -1.44
C CYS A 89 -11.80 -5.07 -0.36
N PRO A 90 -11.35 -3.95 0.25
CA PRO A 90 -12.05 -3.32 1.35
C PRO A 90 -13.38 -2.70 0.88
N THR A 91 -14.46 -3.03 1.58
CA THR A 91 -15.81 -2.46 1.34
C THR A 91 -16.10 -1.25 2.21
N ARG A 92 -15.31 -1.02 3.26
CA ARG A 92 -15.46 0.06 4.24
C ARG A 92 -14.13 0.79 4.47
N THR A 93 -14.20 2.06 4.85
CA THR A 93 -13.06 2.86 5.32
C THR A 93 -12.57 2.38 6.69
N LEU A 94 -11.38 2.82 7.10
CA LEU A 94 -10.81 2.53 8.42
C LEU A 94 -11.66 3.08 9.58
N ASP A 95 -12.45 4.14 9.36
CA ASP A 95 -13.49 4.64 10.28
C ASP A 95 -14.89 4.07 10.01
N GLY A 96 -14.97 2.95 9.30
CA GLY A 96 -16.19 2.15 9.18
C GLY A 96 -17.32 2.81 8.39
N LYS A 97 -17.03 3.46 7.26
CA LYS A 97 -18.03 3.99 6.31
C LYS A 97 -17.97 3.22 5.00
N ALA A 98 -19.11 2.95 4.36
CA ALA A 98 -19.14 2.22 3.09
C ALA A 98 -18.36 2.96 1.99
N ILE A 99 -17.63 2.23 1.16
CA ILE A 99 -16.87 2.76 0.00
C ILE A 99 -17.73 2.72 -1.28
N TYR A 100 -18.54 1.67 -1.43
CA TYR A 100 -19.36 1.39 -2.61
C TYR A 100 -20.78 1.95 -2.45
N GLN A 101 -21.51 2.05 -3.57
CA GLN A 101 -22.96 2.13 -3.55
C GLN A 101 -23.54 0.81 -3.02
N GLU A 102 -24.77 0.85 -2.51
CA GLU A 102 -25.42 -0.32 -1.92
C GLU A 102 -25.61 -1.44 -2.96
N GLY A 103 -25.09 -2.63 -2.67
CA GLY A 103 -25.13 -3.78 -3.58
C GLY A 103 -24.05 -3.78 -4.68
N GLU A 104 -23.19 -2.75 -4.70
CA GLU A 104 -22.10 -2.60 -5.67
C GLU A 104 -20.74 -3.01 -5.09
N GLU A 105 -20.69 -3.66 -3.93
CA GLU A 105 -19.48 -4.25 -3.35
C GLU A 105 -18.85 -5.35 -4.26
N PRO A 106 -17.52 -5.55 -4.24
CA PRO A 106 -16.88 -6.65 -4.95
C PRO A 106 -17.25 -8.01 -4.33
N GLY A 107 -17.87 -8.88 -5.12
CA GLY A 107 -18.13 -10.27 -4.76
C GLY A 107 -16.88 -11.17 -4.86
N PRO A 108 -16.92 -12.42 -4.35
CA PRO A 108 -15.75 -13.30 -4.28
C PRO A 108 -15.01 -13.51 -5.61
N VAL A 109 -15.75 -13.71 -6.70
CA VAL A 109 -15.18 -13.88 -8.06
C VAL A 109 -14.44 -12.62 -8.53
N GLU A 110 -14.95 -11.43 -8.20
CA GLU A 110 -14.26 -10.18 -8.53
C GLU A 110 -13.02 -9.99 -7.66
N THR A 111 -13.08 -10.36 -6.38
CA THR A 111 -11.92 -10.32 -5.46
C THR A 111 -10.78 -11.20 -6.00
N GLU A 112 -11.06 -12.43 -6.43
CA GLU A 112 -10.08 -13.33 -7.05
C GLU A 112 -9.48 -12.72 -8.33
N GLN A 113 -10.32 -12.16 -9.21
CA GLN A 113 -9.84 -11.46 -10.42
C GLN A 113 -8.95 -10.26 -10.09
N ARG A 114 -9.31 -9.46 -9.08
CA ARG A 114 -8.49 -8.33 -8.60
C ARG A 114 -7.17 -8.83 -8.00
N CYS A 115 -7.15 -9.97 -7.31
CA CYS A 115 -5.92 -10.59 -6.83
C CYS A 115 -4.97 -10.93 -7.99
N LEU A 116 -5.45 -11.67 -8.99
CA LEU A 116 -4.69 -12.05 -10.18
C LEU A 116 -4.17 -10.84 -10.99
N LEU A 117 -4.95 -9.76 -11.06
CA LEU A 117 -4.62 -8.56 -11.86
C LEU A 117 -3.72 -7.55 -11.14
N PHE A 118 -3.73 -7.51 -9.80
CA PHE A 118 -3.10 -6.44 -9.03
C PHE A 118 -2.24 -6.92 -7.86
N HIS A 119 -2.74 -7.85 -7.04
CA HIS A 119 -2.02 -8.36 -5.87
C HIS A 119 -0.85 -9.25 -6.30
N ASP A 120 -1.11 -10.34 -7.01
CA ASP A 120 -0.08 -11.34 -7.33
C ASP A 120 1.04 -10.75 -8.20
N PRO A 121 0.77 -9.87 -9.19
CA PRO A 121 1.83 -9.16 -9.91
C PRO A 121 2.67 -8.24 -9.01
N PHE A 122 2.07 -7.57 -8.02
CA PHE A 122 2.79 -6.71 -7.08
C PHE A 122 3.68 -7.52 -6.14
N HIS A 123 3.15 -8.60 -5.56
CA HIS A 123 3.90 -9.51 -4.69
C HIS A 123 5.01 -10.24 -5.45
N LEU A 124 4.80 -10.58 -6.73
CA LEU A 124 5.85 -11.12 -7.61
C LEU A 124 6.96 -10.09 -7.87
N ALA A 125 6.63 -8.83 -8.13
CA ALA A 125 7.62 -7.76 -8.32
C ALA A 125 8.42 -7.49 -7.03
N LEU A 126 7.74 -7.43 -5.88
CA LEU A 126 8.37 -7.27 -4.56
C LEU A 126 9.30 -8.44 -4.23
N ARG A 127 8.83 -9.69 -4.39
CA ARG A 127 9.65 -10.90 -4.19
C ARG A 127 10.90 -10.88 -5.07
N ARG A 128 10.78 -10.57 -6.37
CA ARG A 128 11.91 -10.46 -7.30
C ARG A 128 12.96 -9.45 -6.84
N GLN A 129 12.56 -8.32 -6.26
CA GLN A 129 13.50 -7.32 -5.75
C GLN A 129 14.16 -7.78 -4.45
N ILE A 130 13.45 -8.44 -3.55
CA ILE A 130 14.06 -9.07 -2.35
C ILE A 130 15.09 -10.13 -2.79
N ASP A 131 14.73 -11.01 -3.72
CA ASP A 131 15.60 -12.08 -4.22
C ASP A 131 16.79 -11.54 -5.03
N ARG A 132 16.67 -10.36 -5.66
CA ARG A 132 17.79 -9.66 -6.29
C ARG A 132 18.75 -9.12 -5.24
N LEU A 133 18.23 -8.43 -4.22
CA LEU A 133 19.05 -7.85 -3.16
C LEU A 133 19.75 -8.93 -2.31
N LEU A 134 19.10 -10.06 -2.04
CA LEU A 134 19.69 -11.19 -1.31
C LEU A 134 20.91 -11.82 -2.01
N LYS A 135 21.06 -11.63 -3.32
CA LYS A 135 22.24 -12.09 -4.08
C LYS A 135 23.42 -11.11 -3.99
N LEU A 136 23.16 -9.88 -3.54
CA LEU A 136 24.15 -8.81 -3.38
C LEU A 136 24.52 -8.60 -1.91
N HIS A 137 23.55 -8.77 -1.00
CA HIS A 137 23.62 -8.50 0.43
C HIS A 137 22.96 -9.61 1.22
N SER A 138 23.46 -9.88 2.43
CA SER A 138 22.83 -10.79 3.37
C SER A 138 23.32 -10.40 4.76
N PRO A 139 22.55 -9.64 5.57
CA PRO A 139 21.10 -9.45 5.47
C PRO A 139 20.61 -8.35 4.50
N VAL A 140 19.32 -8.40 4.18
CA VAL A 140 18.52 -7.40 3.46
C VAL A 140 17.41 -6.88 4.37
N VAL A 141 17.13 -5.57 4.30
CA VAL A 141 16.05 -4.93 5.07
C VAL A 141 14.91 -4.48 4.14
N VAL A 142 13.69 -4.85 4.49
CA VAL A 142 12.47 -4.38 3.81
C VAL A 142 11.69 -3.50 4.78
N LEU A 143 11.44 -2.26 4.38
CA LEU A 143 10.51 -1.37 5.08
C LEU A 143 9.19 -1.31 4.30
N ASP A 144 8.13 -1.80 4.93
CA ASP A 144 6.74 -1.62 4.49
C ASP A 144 6.26 -0.24 4.97
N CYS A 145 6.36 0.74 4.10
CA CYS A 145 6.14 2.16 4.38
C CYS A 145 4.68 2.53 4.14
N GLN A 146 3.99 2.91 5.23
CA GLN A 146 2.57 3.24 5.22
C GLN A 146 2.30 4.58 5.91
N SER A 147 1.11 5.15 5.69
CA SER A 147 0.62 6.27 6.49
C SER A 147 -0.90 6.31 6.56
N VAL A 148 -1.42 6.82 7.68
CA VAL A 148 -2.87 6.97 7.94
C VAL A 148 -3.18 8.30 8.64
N ARG A 149 -4.44 8.73 8.58
CA ARG A 149 -4.95 9.90 9.31
C ARG A 149 -4.72 9.75 10.82
N SER A 150 -4.44 10.84 11.53
CA SER A 150 -4.11 10.82 12.96
C SER A 150 -5.28 10.53 13.89
N SER A 151 -6.50 10.76 13.40
CA SER A 151 -7.75 10.51 14.12
C SER A 151 -8.70 9.73 13.21
N ILE A 152 -8.86 8.45 13.52
CA ILE A 152 -9.77 7.51 12.87
C ILE A 152 -10.57 6.86 14.01
N GLN A 153 -11.88 7.12 14.03
CA GLN A 153 -12.78 6.65 15.09
C GLN A 153 -12.76 5.12 15.19
N GLY A 154 -12.55 4.59 16.40
CA GLY A 154 -12.46 3.15 16.64
C GLY A 154 -11.10 2.52 16.31
N PHE A 155 -10.18 3.27 15.70
CA PHE A 155 -8.86 2.78 15.30
C PHE A 155 -7.70 3.50 16.01
N THR A 156 -7.80 4.83 16.19
CA THR A 156 -6.75 5.65 16.83
C THR A 156 -7.27 6.49 18.00
N ASP A 157 -8.33 6.06 18.68
CA ASP A 157 -9.00 6.82 19.75
C ASP A 157 -8.06 7.17 20.93
N LYS A 158 -7.01 6.38 21.14
CA LYS A 158 -5.96 6.62 22.16
C LYS A 158 -4.83 7.56 21.68
N GLY A 159 -4.93 8.07 20.45
CA GLY A 159 -3.94 8.91 19.77
C GLY A 159 -2.87 8.08 19.08
N LEU A 160 -2.74 8.26 17.76
CA LEU A 160 -1.69 7.61 16.95
C LEU A 160 -0.33 8.30 17.18
N PRO A 161 0.74 7.59 17.62
CA PRO A 161 2.12 8.07 17.58
C PRO A 161 2.51 8.59 16.19
N LEU A 162 3.42 9.57 16.12
CA LEU A 162 3.86 10.12 14.83
C LEU A 162 4.55 9.07 13.95
N VAL A 163 5.26 8.14 14.58
CA VAL A 163 5.93 6.99 13.95
C VAL A 163 5.50 5.72 14.68
N ASN A 164 5.11 4.70 13.94
CA ASN A 164 4.73 3.40 14.51
C ASN A 164 5.50 2.31 13.77
N ILE A 165 6.16 1.43 14.52
CA ILE A 165 7.03 0.38 13.98
C ILE A 165 6.43 -0.98 14.34
N GLY A 166 6.04 -1.75 13.32
CA GLY A 166 5.53 -3.11 13.47
C GLY A 166 6.59 -4.14 13.12
N SER A 167 6.83 -5.12 14.00
CA SER A 167 7.87 -6.14 13.85
C SER A 167 7.35 -7.58 13.88
N ALA A 168 6.06 -7.78 13.56
CA ALA A 168 5.35 -9.04 13.76
C ALA A 168 5.51 -9.55 15.19
N GLU A 169 5.40 -8.65 16.18
CA GLU A 169 5.62 -8.95 17.61
C GLU A 169 7.05 -9.48 17.90
N GLY A 170 8.03 -9.03 17.11
CA GLY A 170 9.45 -9.41 17.19
C GLY A 170 9.86 -10.58 16.30
N GLN A 171 8.98 -11.09 15.43
CA GLN A 171 9.24 -12.26 14.57
C GLN A 171 9.77 -11.91 13.18
N SER A 172 9.55 -10.69 12.66
CA SER A 172 9.88 -10.36 11.26
C SER A 172 11.28 -9.79 11.06
N CYS A 173 12.02 -9.47 12.12
CA CYS A 173 13.32 -8.82 12.04
C CYS A 173 14.21 -9.15 13.24
N ASP A 174 15.47 -8.71 13.20
CA ASP A 174 16.36 -8.77 14.36
C ASP A 174 15.94 -7.70 15.40
N PRO A 175 15.97 -7.98 16.72
CA PRO A 175 15.66 -7.00 17.75
C PRO A 175 16.54 -5.74 17.73
N ASP A 176 17.84 -5.86 17.43
CA ASP A 176 18.77 -4.74 17.37
C ASP A 176 18.47 -3.83 16.17
N LEU A 177 18.16 -4.40 15.01
CA LEU A 177 17.73 -3.65 13.83
C LEU A 177 16.45 -2.83 14.14
N ARG A 178 15.46 -3.44 14.78
CA ARG A 178 14.24 -2.74 15.23
C ARG A 178 14.58 -1.61 16.20
N ASN A 179 15.41 -1.89 17.20
CA ASN A 179 15.80 -0.90 18.21
C ASN A 179 16.58 0.27 17.59
N LEU A 180 17.37 0.02 16.54
CA LEU A 180 18.11 1.03 15.79
C LEU A 180 17.19 1.95 14.99
N LEU A 181 16.17 1.39 14.30
CA LEU A 181 15.14 2.18 13.63
C LEU A 181 14.35 3.03 14.64
N VAL A 182 13.91 2.43 15.75
CA VAL A 182 13.22 3.13 16.86
C VAL A 182 14.09 4.27 17.43
N GLY A 183 15.38 4.02 17.67
CA GLY A 183 16.35 4.98 18.19
C GLY A 183 16.59 6.17 17.25
N SER A 184 16.39 5.98 15.94
CA SER A 184 16.50 7.04 14.95
C SER A 184 15.38 8.08 15.02
N PHE A 185 14.26 7.77 15.68
CA PHE A 185 13.15 8.70 15.90
C PHE A 185 13.02 9.19 17.36
N LYS A 186 13.42 8.38 18.37
CA LYS A 186 13.19 8.71 19.79
C LYS A 186 13.94 9.95 20.31
N GLY A 187 15.01 10.38 19.64
CA GLY A 187 15.75 11.60 20.00
C GLY A 187 15.16 12.90 19.43
N GLU A 188 14.18 12.81 18.52
CA GLU A 188 13.74 13.94 17.73
C GLU A 188 12.67 14.80 18.43
N PRO A 189 12.85 16.13 18.56
CA PRO A 189 11.93 17.01 19.27
C PRO A 189 10.47 16.90 18.80
N GLY A 190 9.59 16.45 19.70
CA GLY A 190 8.17 16.30 19.43
C GLY A 190 7.78 15.08 18.57
N ILE A 191 8.68 14.14 18.29
CA ILE A 191 8.33 12.86 17.66
C ILE A 191 7.97 11.82 18.72
N THR A 192 6.83 11.17 18.54
CA THR A 192 6.39 10.03 19.37
C THR A 192 6.48 8.74 18.57
N VAL A 193 6.96 7.67 19.22
CA VAL A 193 7.27 6.38 18.58
C VAL A 193 6.55 5.25 19.32
N GLY A 194 5.64 4.54 18.63
CA GLY A 194 5.03 3.29 19.10
C GLY A 194 5.71 2.06 18.46
N VAL A 195 5.71 0.92 19.17
CA VAL A 195 6.28 -0.35 18.67
C VAL A 195 5.32 -1.50 18.94
N ASP A 196 4.85 -2.17 17.90
CA ASP A 196 3.89 -3.29 17.95
C ASP A 196 2.56 -2.98 18.70
N GLU A 197 2.21 -1.68 18.83
CA GLU A 197 0.98 -1.18 19.45
C GLU A 197 -0.16 -1.02 18.43
N HIS A 198 -0.12 0.07 17.64
CA HIS A 198 -1.14 0.42 16.64
C HIS A 198 -0.92 -0.28 15.28
N THR A 199 0.34 -0.65 14.97
CA THR A 199 0.65 -1.60 13.91
C THR A 199 1.60 -2.65 14.46
N LYS A 200 1.25 -3.92 14.25
CA LYS A 200 2.09 -5.08 14.54
C LYS A 200 2.80 -5.61 13.30
N GLY A 201 2.71 -4.91 12.18
CA GLY A 201 3.09 -5.41 10.87
C GLY A 201 1.97 -6.23 10.20
N GLY A 202 1.70 -5.90 8.93
CA GLY A 202 0.67 -6.53 8.10
C GLY A 202 1.16 -7.75 7.31
N PHE A 203 0.45 -8.07 6.22
CA PHE A 203 0.72 -9.25 5.39
C PHE A 203 2.13 -9.24 4.80
N ILE A 204 2.61 -8.10 4.29
CA ILE A 204 3.96 -7.95 3.71
C ILE A 204 5.01 -8.29 4.76
N THR A 205 4.94 -7.63 5.92
CA THR A 205 5.92 -7.81 7.01
C THR A 205 5.93 -9.23 7.56
N ARG A 206 4.77 -9.88 7.69
CA ARG A 206 4.66 -11.28 8.17
C ARG A 206 5.05 -12.32 7.11
N THR A 207 4.80 -12.05 5.84
CA THR A 207 5.08 -12.98 4.74
C THR A 207 6.55 -12.99 4.37
N TYR A 208 7.19 -11.82 4.26
CA TYR A 208 8.57 -11.71 3.83
C TYR A 208 9.59 -11.67 4.97
N GLY A 209 9.17 -11.32 6.20
CA GLY A 209 10.04 -11.32 7.38
C GLY A 209 10.52 -12.72 7.71
N ARG A 210 11.77 -13.03 7.37
CA ARG A 210 12.45 -14.31 7.59
C ARG A 210 13.87 -14.00 8.04
N PRO A 211 14.07 -13.53 9.30
CA PRO A 211 15.38 -13.12 9.80
C PRO A 211 16.41 -14.27 9.73
N ASP A 212 15.98 -15.51 9.96
CA ASP A 212 16.83 -16.71 9.83
C ASP A 212 17.32 -16.97 8.39
N LEU A 213 16.69 -16.35 7.39
CA LEU A 213 17.07 -16.38 5.97
C LEU A 213 17.62 -15.02 5.50
N GLY A 214 18.03 -14.15 6.43
CA GLY A 214 18.61 -12.84 6.14
C GLY A 214 17.63 -11.78 5.63
N VAL A 215 16.31 -12.01 5.67
CA VAL A 215 15.30 -11.01 5.27
C VAL A 215 14.63 -10.43 6.51
N HIS A 216 14.96 -9.19 6.85
CA HIS A 216 14.34 -8.49 7.98
C HIS A 216 13.28 -7.53 7.46
N CYS A 217 12.02 -7.71 7.86
CA CYS A 217 10.92 -6.84 7.48
C CYS A 217 10.38 -6.05 8.67
N LEU A 218 10.06 -4.77 8.44
CA LEU A 218 9.45 -3.87 9.42
C LEU A 218 8.37 -3.04 8.73
N THR A 219 7.19 -2.93 9.32
CA THR A 219 6.20 -1.92 8.91
C THR A 219 6.55 -0.60 9.57
N LEU A 220 6.65 0.46 8.77
CA LEU A 220 6.88 1.84 9.19
C LEU A 220 5.65 2.68 8.85
N LEU A 221 4.76 2.84 9.82
CA LEU A 221 3.49 3.55 9.69
C LEU A 221 3.60 4.97 10.28
N LEU A 222 3.53 5.98 9.41
CA LEU A 222 3.55 7.39 9.78
C LEU A 222 2.12 7.93 10.01
N ALA A 223 1.91 8.71 11.07
CA ALA A 223 0.71 9.53 11.16
C ALA A 223 0.79 10.66 10.13
N GLN A 224 -0.23 10.88 9.31
CA GLN A 224 -0.18 11.83 8.19
C GLN A 224 0.17 13.27 8.61
N ARG A 225 -0.24 13.72 9.80
CA ARG A 225 0.14 15.02 10.39
C ARG A 225 1.65 15.25 10.48
N SER A 226 2.44 14.17 10.47
CA SER A 226 3.91 14.22 10.46
C SER A 226 4.49 14.80 9.16
N TYR A 227 3.73 14.86 8.05
CA TYR A 227 4.20 15.39 6.77
C TYR A 227 3.15 16.14 5.93
N LEU A 228 1.85 15.93 6.15
CA LEU A 228 0.77 16.71 5.52
C LEU A 228 0.44 17.96 6.35
N ARG A 229 0.07 19.04 5.66
CA ARG A 229 -0.56 20.23 6.26
C ARG A 229 -1.98 19.90 6.73
N HIS A 230 -2.73 19.16 5.93
CA HIS A 230 -4.11 18.74 6.19
C HIS A 230 -4.29 17.25 5.89
N GLU A 231 -4.90 16.50 6.82
CA GLU A 231 -5.26 15.07 6.68
C GLU A 231 -6.62 14.90 5.97
N SER A 232 -6.88 15.77 5.01
CA SER A 232 -8.11 15.89 4.21
C SER A 232 -7.77 16.46 2.83
N PRO A 233 -8.64 16.35 1.81
CA PRO A 233 -8.36 16.89 0.48
C PRO A 233 -7.99 18.38 0.53
N PRO A 234 -6.99 18.83 -0.25
CA PRO A 234 -6.29 18.10 -1.33
C PRO A 234 -5.10 17.23 -0.87
N PHE A 235 -4.97 16.96 0.43
CA PHE A 235 -3.82 16.27 1.04
C PHE A 235 -2.50 16.96 0.67
N GLU A 236 -2.40 18.24 1.02
CA GLU A 236 -1.24 19.08 0.73
C GLU A 236 -0.06 18.71 1.64
N PRO A 237 1.13 18.39 1.10
CA PRO A 237 2.35 18.23 1.90
C PRO A 237 2.76 19.54 2.58
N ASP A 238 3.17 19.47 3.85
CA ASP A 238 3.90 20.56 4.49
C ASP A 238 5.40 20.42 4.20
N LYS A 239 5.96 21.34 3.42
CA LYS A 239 7.37 21.30 2.99
C LYS A 239 8.36 21.21 4.16
N SER A 240 8.09 21.88 5.28
CA SER A 240 8.99 21.88 6.44
C SER A 240 8.99 20.51 7.13
N ARG A 241 7.81 19.90 7.27
CA ARG A 241 7.63 18.59 7.89
C ARG A 241 8.16 17.46 7.03
N VAL A 242 7.89 17.49 5.72
CA VAL A 242 8.49 16.57 4.73
C VAL A 242 10.02 16.66 4.81
N THR A 243 10.61 17.85 4.70
CA THR A 243 12.08 18.02 4.75
C THR A 243 12.67 17.45 6.04
N ARG A 244 12.06 17.76 7.20
CA ARG A 244 12.50 17.23 8.49
C ARG A 244 12.46 15.70 8.53
N LEU A 245 11.36 15.07 8.10
CA LEU A 245 11.28 13.61 8.04
C LEU A 245 12.28 13.00 7.06
N LYS A 246 12.54 13.64 5.91
CA LYS A 246 13.53 13.16 4.95
C LYS A 246 14.93 13.13 5.54
N THR A 247 15.32 14.13 6.34
CA THR A 247 16.59 14.10 7.09
C THR A 247 16.62 12.90 8.06
N ILE A 248 15.63 12.79 8.95
CA ILE A 248 15.58 11.75 9.98
C ILE A 248 15.55 10.34 9.36
N LEU A 249 14.81 10.16 8.27
CA LEU A 249 14.75 8.91 7.52
C LEU A 249 16.07 8.61 6.81
N SER A 250 16.75 9.60 6.22
CA SER A 250 18.07 9.39 5.60
C SER A 250 19.08 8.90 6.63
N ASP A 251 19.16 9.58 7.78
CA ASP A 251 20.05 9.21 8.89
C ASP A 251 19.72 7.82 9.44
N GLY A 252 18.43 7.54 9.63
CA GLY A 252 17.94 6.23 10.08
C GLY A 252 18.27 5.11 9.10
N LEU A 253 17.99 5.29 7.81
CA LEU A 253 18.30 4.34 6.75
C LEU A 253 19.80 4.09 6.64
N SER A 254 20.63 5.13 6.75
CA SER A 254 22.09 5.00 6.72
C SER A 254 22.58 4.08 7.84
N ARG A 255 22.05 4.25 9.06
CA ARG A 255 22.33 3.33 10.19
C ARG A 255 21.87 1.90 9.93
N LEU A 256 20.76 1.70 9.20
CA LEU A 256 20.34 0.35 8.83
C LEU A 256 21.31 -0.28 7.81
N VAL A 257 21.88 0.51 6.88
CA VAL A 257 22.96 0.06 5.99
C VAL A 257 24.18 -0.36 6.80
N ASP A 258 24.66 0.51 7.70
CA ASP A 258 25.79 0.20 8.60
C ASP A 258 25.54 -1.11 9.37
N TRP A 259 24.32 -1.32 9.88
CA TRP A 259 23.93 -2.54 10.57
C TRP A 259 23.96 -3.77 9.66
N THR A 260 23.51 -3.67 8.40
CA THR A 260 23.59 -4.80 7.47
C THR A 260 25.03 -5.18 7.16
N GLU A 261 25.92 -4.20 6.93
CA GLU A 261 27.35 -4.44 6.69
C GLU A 261 28.00 -5.16 7.88
N MET A 262 27.74 -4.71 9.11
CA MET A 262 28.25 -5.32 10.35
C MET A 262 27.72 -6.74 10.63
N ASN A 263 26.64 -7.18 9.98
CA ASN A 263 26.02 -8.48 10.20
C ASN A 263 26.13 -9.42 8.98
N THR A 264 26.91 -9.04 7.95
CA THR A 264 27.07 -9.80 6.70
C THR A 264 27.46 -11.27 6.92
N ASP A 265 28.34 -11.53 7.89
CA ASP A 265 28.85 -12.88 8.17
C ASP A 265 27.91 -13.76 9.02
N LYS A 266 26.86 -13.20 9.65
CA LYS A 266 25.97 -13.96 10.54
C LYS A 266 24.81 -14.65 9.80
N ALA A 267 24.38 -14.08 8.67
CA ALA A 267 23.16 -14.50 7.97
C ALA A 267 23.41 -15.51 6.83
N ARG A 268 24.66 -15.83 6.50
CA ARG A 268 24.98 -16.78 5.44
C ARG A 268 24.76 -18.22 5.94
N PRO A 269 23.78 -18.99 5.41
CA PRO A 269 23.70 -20.41 5.72
C PRO A 269 24.99 -21.10 5.27
N PRO A 270 25.43 -22.17 5.93
CA PRO A 270 26.59 -22.92 5.49
C PRO A 270 26.34 -23.40 4.06
N VAL A 271 27.20 -22.97 3.14
CA VAL A 271 27.24 -23.55 1.80
C VAL A 271 27.70 -24.99 1.97
N GLU A 272 26.79 -25.95 1.81
CA GLU A 272 27.19 -27.34 1.64
C GLU A 272 28.13 -27.37 0.42
N SER A 273 29.37 -27.75 0.65
CA SER A 273 30.35 -27.84 -0.42
C SER A 273 29.95 -29.01 -1.30
N GLU A 274 29.36 -28.71 -2.47
CA GLU A 274 29.24 -29.68 -3.55
C GLU A 274 30.66 -30.18 -3.86
N THR A 275 30.94 -31.38 -3.38
CA THR A 275 32.12 -32.14 -3.79
C THR A 275 31.78 -32.68 -5.17
N ALA A 276 32.51 -32.22 -6.18
CA ALA A 276 32.32 -32.67 -7.54
C ALA A 276 32.72 -34.14 -7.65
N GLU A 277 31.74 -35.05 -7.61
CA GLU A 277 31.91 -36.40 -8.13
C GLU A 277 31.78 -36.32 -9.66
N GLU A 278 32.94 -36.26 -10.34
CA GLU A 278 33.03 -36.52 -11.78
C GLU A 278 32.73 -38.01 -12.03
N ASP A 279 31.46 -38.35 -12.27
CA ASP A 279 31.11 -39.71 -12.68
C ASP A 279 31.28 -39.89 -14.19
N ALA A 280 32.20 -40.78 -14.57
CA ALA A 280 32.71 -40.88 -15.92
C ALA A 280 31.80 -41.70 -16.84
N LEU A 281 31.43 -41.15 -18.01
CA LEU A 281 30.86 -41.98 -19.08
C LEU A 281 31.89 -43.02 -19.53
N THR A 282 31.46 -44.28 -19.57
CA THR A 282 32.17 -45.37 -20.24
C THR A 282 31.23 -46.03 -21.26
N ASP A 283 31.74 -46.19 -22.48
CA ASP A 283 31.05 -46.89 -23.56
C ASP A 283 30.93 -48.40 -23.27
N ALA A 284 29.79 -48.98 -23.62
CA ALA A 284 29.68 -50.42 -23.89
C ALA A 284 28.56 -50.69 -24.92
N GLU A 285 28.95 -51.16 -26.09
CA GLU A 285 28.06 -51.67 -27.15
C GLU A 285 27.33 -52.95 -26.72
N ALA A 286 26.15 -53.24 -27.31
CA ALA A 286 25.78 -54.51 -27.99
C ALA A 286 24.33 -54.39 -28.58
N PRO A 287 23.76 -55.37 -29.32
CA PRO A 287 23.59 -55.19 -30.77
C PRO A 287 22.16 -55.45 -31.30
N GLY A 288 21.92 -55.16 -32.58
CA GLY A 288 20.80 -55.73 -33.37
C GLY A 288 21.20 -57.05 -34.06
N PRO A 289 20.40 -57.61 -35.01
CA PRO A 289 19.20 -57.02 -35.65
C PRO A 289 18.01 -58.03 -35.80
N ASP A 290 17.14 -57.77 -36.79
CA ASP A 290 16.06 -58.62 -37.36
C ASP A 290 14.75 -58.79 -36.54
N ALA A 291 13.54 -58.95 -37.12
CA ALA A 291 12.96 -58.59 -38.43
C ALA A 291 11.41 -58.83 -38.38
N GLU A 292 10.69 -58.50 -39.47
CA GLU A 292 9.32 -58.98 -39.82
C GLU A 292 8.07 -58.50 -39.03
N ASN A 293 7.51 -57.38 -39.51
CA ASN A 293 6.17 -57.27 -40.11
C ASN A 293 5.03 -58.23 -39.67
N THR A 294 3.89 -57.69 -39.19
CA THR A 294 2.55 -58.20 -39.55
C THR A 294 1.45 -57.15 -39.37
N GLU A 295 0.54 -57.07 -40.33
CA GLU A 295 -0.67 -56.24 -40.30
C GLU A 295 -1.82 -56.96 -39.57
N ALA A 296 -2.72 -56.21 -38.93
CA ALA A 296 -4.11 -56.62 -38.69
C ALA A 296 -5.00 -55.40 -38.37
N GLU A 297 -5.86 -55.03 -39.31
CA GLU A 297 -7.00 -54.13 -39.06
C GLU A 297 -8.11 -54.86 -38.28
N THR A 298 -8.91 -54.15 -37.50
CA THR A 298 -10.38 -54.37 -37.49
C THR A 298 -11.13 -53.22 -36.83
N GLU A 299 -12.15 -52.71 -37.52
CA GLU A 299 -13.14 -51.75 -36.99
C GLU A 299 -14.18 -52.45 -36.09
N THR A 300 -14.87 -51.67 -35.24
CA THR A 300 -16.35 -51.50 -35.17
C THR A 300 -16.76 -50.92 -33.80
N ALA A 301 -17.38 -49.73 -33.80
CA ALA A 301 -18.82 -49.47 -33.64
C ALA A 301 -19.36 -49.84 -32.22
N ALA A 302 -19.75 -48.90 -31.35
CA ALA A 302 -20.76 -47.83 -31.45
C ALA A 302 -22.23 -48.32 -31.28
N THR A 303 -22.84 -47.89 -30.17
CA THR A 303 -24.27 -47.56 -29.94
C THR A 303 -24.29 -46.67 -28.69
N ASP A 304 -24.64 -45.38 -28.76
CA ASP A 304 -26.02 -44.86 -28.83
C ASP A 304 -26.96 -45.40 -27.76
N ASP A 305 -27.47 -44.50 -26.91
CA ASP A 305 -28.93 -44.42 -26.75
C ASP A 305 -29.37 -42.97 -26.54
N VAL A 306 -30.56 -42.66 -27.04
CA VAL A 306 -31.17 -41.33 -27.15
C VAL A 306 -32.46 -41.34 -26.32
N ASN A 307 -32.86 -40.20 -25.76
CA ASN A 307 -34.29 -40.01 -25.53
C ASN A 307 -34.74 -38.59 -25.89
N GLU A 308 -35.80 -38.50 -26.70
CA GLU A 308 -36.40 -37.28 -27.20
C GLU A 308 -37.73 -36.97 -26.49
N LYS A 309 -38.31 -35.80 -26.82
CA LYS A 309 -39.76 -35.49 -26.86
C LYS A 309 -40.45 -35.22 -25.50
N GLU A 310 -41.42 -34.29 -25.38
CA GLU A 310 -42.21 -33.54 -26.38
C GLU A 310 -42.30 -32.02 -26.11
N PRO A 311 -42.71 -31.19 -27.11
CA PRO A 311 -42.93 -29.74 -26.99
C PRO A 311 -44.43 -29.36 -26.82
N VAL A 312 -44.71 -28.09 -26.51
CA VAL A 312 -46.07 -27.50 -26.59
C VAL A 312 -46.02 -26.09 -27.21
N GLN A 313 -46.90 -25.84 -28.18
CA GLN A 313 -47.19 -24.55 -28.86
C GLN A 313 -48.03 -23.64 -27.94
N GLY A 314 -48.19 -22.33 -28.06
CA GLY A 314 -47.90 -21.33 -29.11
C GLY A 314 -49.04 -20.30 -29.14
N ALA A 315 -48.77 -19.01 -29.38
CA ALA A 315 -49.76 -17.96 -29.75
C ALA A 315 -49.04 -16.64 -30.13
N GLU A 316 -49.56 -15.94 -31.13
CA GLU A 316 -49.06 -14.67 -31.69
C GLU A 316 -50.06 -13.51 -31.43
N GLU A 317 -49.80 -12.33 -32.03
CA GLU A 317 -50.73 -11.17 -32.24
C GLU A 317 -51.03 -10.32 -30.97
N ASP A 318 -51.10 -8.97 -30.98
CA ASP A 318 -51.05 -7.87 -31.97
C ASP A 318 -50.38 -6.64 -31.27
N ASP A 319 -50.17 -5.43 -31.79
CA ASP A 319 -49.83 -4.79 -33.08
C ASP A 319 -50.12 -3.25 -32.90
N ALA A 320 -49.53 -2.39 -33.73
CA ALA A 320 -49.93 -1.00 -34.07
C ALA A 320 -49.93 0.20 -33.06
N ASP A 321 -49.05 1.16 -33.39
CA ASP A 321 -49.28 2.63 -33.57
C ASP A 321 -49.46 3.60 -32.36
N GLY A 322 -48.96 4.84 -32.53
CA GLY A 322 -48.93 5.91 -31.54
C GLY A 322 -48.05 7.12 -31.93
N THR A 323 -48.28 7.72 -33.11
CA THR A 323 -47.45 8.79 -33.70
C THR A 323 -47.57 10.17 -33.00
N ARG A 324 -46.41 10.84 -32.72
CA ARG A 324 -46.02 12.30 -32.65
C ARG A 324 -47.08 13.41 -32.36
N PRO A 325 -46.73 14.58 -31.75
CA PRO A 325 -45.81 15.55 -32.38
C PRO A 325 -44.85 16.35 -31.46
N GLU A 326 -43.91 17.06 -32.11
CA GLU A 326 -43.09 18.16 -31.54
C GLU A 326 -43.84 19.49 -31.53
N GLN A 327 -43.43 20.42 -30.65
CA GLN A 327 -43.35 21.90 -30.79
C GLN A 327 -43.16 22.50 -29.36
N ALA A 328 -42.48 23.64 -29.11
CA ALA A 328 -41.55 24.48 -29.88
C ALA A 328 -40.75 25.38 -28.88
N GLU A 329 -39.69 26.06 -29.35
CA GLU A 329 -39.31 27.49 -29.12
C GLU A 329 -39.60 28.19 -27.75
N SER A 330 -38.80 29.14 -27.23
CA SER A 330 -37.54 29.81 -27.61
C SER A 330 -37.11 30.83 -26.52
N GLU A 331 -35.83 31.21 -26.46
CA GLU A 331 -35.28 32.46 -25.85
C GLU A 331 -35.50 32.65 -24.31
N GLU A 332 -34.76 33.46 -23.54
CA GLU A 332 -33.90 34.64 -23.79
C GLU A 332 -32.52 34.57 -23.09
N ALA A 333 -31.65 35.54 -23.38
CA ALA A 333 -30.39 35.80 -22.69
C ALA A 333 -30.21 37.30 -22.40
N GLN A 334 -29.30 37.66 -21.47
CA GLN A 334 -28.90 39.03 -21.10
C GLN A 334 -29.97 39.82 -20.31
N ASP A 335 -29.69 40.86 -19.51
CA ASP A 335 -28.45 41.42 -18.95
C ASP A 335 -28.82 42.13 -17.62
N MET A 336 -27.88 42.39 -16.70
CA MET A 336 -27.85 43.63 -15.91
C MET A 336 -26.59 43.79 -15.07
N LYS A 337 -25.84 44.86 -15.35
CA LYS A 337 -24.65 45.32 -14.62
C LYS A 337 -24.97 46.42 -13.60
N ALA A 338 -24.18 46.42 -12.53
CA ALA A 338 -23.50 47.56 -11.87
C ALA A 338 -24.25 48.83 -11.42
N ALA A 339 -24.11 49.13 -10.12
CA ALA A 339 -23.70 50.41 -9.49
C ALA A 339 -23.67 50.13 -7.96
N ASP A 340 -22.62 50.28 -7.16
CA ASP A 340 -21.44 51.17 -7.08
C ASP A 340 -21.67 52.50 -6.32
N GLU A 341 -20.61 52.92 -5.61
CA GLU A 341 -20.40 54.14 -4.78
C GLU A 341 -21.30 54.29 -3.51
N ALA A 342 -20.79 54.30 -2.26
CA ALA A 342 -19.69 55.02 -1.60
C ALA A 342 -20.09 56.38 -0.98
N SER A 343 -19.87 56.55 0.33
CA SER A 343 -19.29 57.78 0.91
C SER A 343 -18.87 57.58 2.37
N SER A 344 -17.78 58.26 2.75
CA SER A 344 -17.18 58.32 4.09
C SER A 344 -17.68 59.54 4.88
N THR A 345 -17.40 59.55 6.19
CA THR A 345 -16.89 60.67 7.05
C THR A 345 -17.36 60.50 8.52
N ALA A 346 -16.74 61.06 9.58
CA ALA A 346 -15.32 61.28 9.93
C ALA A 346 -15.26 61.92 11.35
N ALA A 347 -14.24 61.58 12.17
CA ALA A 347 -13.75 62.34 13.37
C ALA A 347 -14.74 62.55 14.57
N ASP A 348 -14.37 62.96 15.80
CA ASP A 348 -13.06 63.33 16.40
C ASP A 348 -13.01 63.25 17.96
N ASP A 349 -11.77 63.23 18.50
CA ASP A 349 -11.24 63.45 19.88
C ASP A 349 -11.79 62.55 21.05
N ALA A 350 -11.20 62.39 22.25
CA ALA A 350 -10.06 63.10 22.85
C ALA A 350 -9.15 62.30 23.84
N ARG A 351 -8.00 62.93 24.09
CA ARG A 351 -6.93 62.81 25.14
C ARG A 351 -7.41 62.50 26.58
N THR A 352 -6.63 61.87 27.49
CA THR A 352 -5.36 62.36 28.11
C THR A 352 -4.52 61.27 28.84
N GLU A 353 -3.18 61.46 28.89
CA GLU A 353 -2.22 60.84 29.85
C GLU A 353 -1.86 61.85 30.98
N PRO A 354 -0.82 61.71 31.87
CA PRO A 354 0.05 60.57 32.25
C PRO A 354 0.28 60.40 33.79
N ASP A 355 1.20 59.48 34.15
CA ASP A 355 2.33 59.64 35.12
C ASP A 355 2.60 58.55 36.22
N GLU A 356 3.85 58.06 36.14
CA GLU A 356 4.83 57.53 37.13
C GLU A 356 4.42 56.95 38.51
N LYS A 357 4.99 55.77 38.88
CA LYS A 357 6.29 55.71 39.62
C LYS A 357 6.89 54.30 39.82
N GLU A 358 8.19 54.31 40.16
CA GLU A 358 9.14 53.22 40.43
C GLU A 358 8.69 52.29 41.59
N ASP A 359 9.18 51.03 41.74
CA ASP A 359 10.55 50.73 42.22
C ASP A 359 10.90 49.21 42.23
N GLY A 360 12.19 48.86 42.39
CA GLY A 360 12.61 47.59 43.06
C GLY A 360 12.85 46.29 42.25
N LYS A 361 14.03 46.17 41.61
CA LYS A 361 14.75 44.87 41.35
C LYS A 361 15.65 44.53 42.58
N PRO A 362 16.41 43.40 42.69
CA PRO A 362 16.80 42.40 41.67
C PRO A 362 16.79 40.90 42.09
N MET A 363 17.23 40.02 41.18
CA MET A 363 17.74 38.66 41.44
C MET A 363 19.14 38.67 42.07
N LEU A 364 19.56 37.60 42.77
CA LEU A 364 20.63 36.65 42.32
C LEU A 364 21.05 35.62 43.40
N VAL A 365 21.09 34.35 42.97
CA VAL A 365 22.08 33.26 43.22
C VAL A 365 22.97 33.31 44.48
N ALA A 366 22.92 32.26 45.32
CA ALA A 366 24.02 31.30 45.57
C ALA A 366 23.74 30.36 46.77
N GLU A 367 23.66 29.04 46.54
CA GLU A 367 24.56 27.98 47.08
C GLU A 367 24.19 26.61 46.47
#